data_AF-A0A4R6PH84-F1
#
_entry.id   AF-A0A4R6PH84-F1
#
_cell.length_a   1.000
_cell.length_b   1.000
_cell.length_c   1.000
_cell.angle_alpha   90.00
_cell.angle_beta   90.00
_cell.angle_gamma   90.00
#
_symmetry.space_group_name_H-M   'P 1'
#
loop_
_entity.id
_entity.type
_entity.pdbx_description
1 polymer ?
#
loop_
_entity_poly.entity_id
_entity_poly.type
_entity_poly.pdbx_seq_one_letter_code
_entity_poly.pdbx_strand_id
1 'polypeptide(L)'
;MLFLFEYRDTPVRTLYRPDDPFELSQDIWFIGTMNTADRSIALVDAALRRRFHFVPFFPGHGPMAGLLDRWLEREGEPKWVGELVAQVNDELERELGGPHLQLGPSHFMKHGLTEDSLRRIWEYDIEPFIEDQFFGDADRIARFRFDQVWNHFNDLAPESVVEGNTQTV
;
A
#
# COMPACT_ATOMS: atom_id res chain seq x y z
N MET A 1 18.67 5.04 -22.65
CA MET A 1 17.63 5.46 -21.68
C MET A 1 18.23 6.10 -20.43
N LEU A 2 19.01 5.40 -19.61
CA LEU A 2 19.57 5.97 -18.36
C LEU A 2 20.27 7.32 -18.52
N PHE A 3 21.07 7.49 -19.58
CA PHE A 3 21.72 8.78 -19.90
C PHE A 3 20.72 9.89 -20.21
N LEU A 4 19.68 9.59 -20.99
CA LEU A 4 18.68 10.57 -21.44
C LEU A 4 17.73 11.02 -20.33
N PHE A 5 17.60 10.26 -19.24
CA PHE A 5 16.85 10.72 -18.07
C PHE A 5 17.54 11.86 -17.34
N GLU A 6 18.86 11.99 -17.48
CA GLU A 6 19.66 13.05 -16.85
C GLU A 6 19.99 14.17 -17.84
N TYR A 7 20.29 13.81 -19.09
CA TYR A 7 20.69 14.74 -20.15
C TYR A 7 19.69 14.70 -21.32
N ARG A 8 18.51 15.28 -21.12
CA ARG A 8 17.42 15.25 -22.11
C ARG A 8 17.73 16.05 -23.38
N ASP A 9 18.53 17.11 -23.26
CA ASP A 9 18.93 17.97 -24.39
C ASP A 9 20.10 17.41 -25.21
N THR A 10 20.53 16.17 -24.94
CA THR A 10 21.69 15.58 -25.60
C THR A 10 21.30 14.39 -26.46
N PRO A 11 21.47 14.46 -27.79
CA PRO A 11 21.28 13.30 -28.67
C PRO A 11 22.20 12.15 -28.31
N VAL A 12 21.66 10.93 -28.30
CA VAL A 12 22.43 9.70 -28.09
C VAL A 12 22.38 8.83 -29.34
N ARG A 13 23.56 8.41 -29.80
CA ARG A 13 23.67 7.40 -30.87
C ARG A 13 23.31 6.03 -30.29
N THR A 14 22.39 5.34 -30.96
CA THR A 14 21.98 4.00 -30.56
C THR A 14 22.79 2.95 -31.31
N LEU A 15 22.97 1.76 -30.72
CA LEU A 15 23.76 0.68 -31.33
C LEU A 15 23.17 0.18 -32.66
N TYR A 16 21.84 0.18 -32.77
CA TYR A 16 21.13 -0.34 -33.93
C TYR A 16 20.87 0.71 -35.01
N ARG A 17 21.00 2.00 -34.67
CA ARG A 17 20.85 3.13 -35.60
C ARG A 17 21.91 4.18 -35.29
N PRO A 18 23.18 3.95 -35.68
CA PRO A 18 24.26 4.88 -35.38
C PRO A 18 24.14 6.21 -36.15
N ASP A 19 23.46 6.20 -37.30
CA ASP A 19 23.29 7.35 -38.19
C ASP A 19 22.02 8.17 -37.92
N ASP A 20 21.16 7.69 -37.02
CA ASP A 20 19.90 8.33 -36.63
C ASP A 20 19.89 8.51 -35.09
N PRO A 21 20.46 9.62 -34.58
CA PRO A 21 20.55 9.88 -33.15
C PRO A 21 19.17 9.97 -32.51
N PHE A 22 19.02 9.39 -31.33
CA PHE A 22 17.79 9.45 -30.56
C PHE A 22 17.86 10.56 -29.51
N GLU A 23 16.85 11.42 -29.52
CA GLU A 23 16.62 12.48 -28.53
C GLU A 23 15.33 12.21 -27.77
N LEU A 24 15.32 12.51 -26.47
CA LEU A 24 14.14 12.36 -25.64
C LEU A 24 13.44 13.71 -25.55
N SER A 25 12.21 13.80 -26.09
CA SER A 25 11.42 15.04 -26.02
C SER A 25 11.22 15.52 -24.58
N GLN A 26 11.32 16.83 -24.40
CA GLN A 26 11.07 17.50 -23.13
C GLN A 26 9.61 17.42 -22.68
N ASP A 27 8.68 17.20 -23.62
CA ASP A 27 7.24 17.10 -23.33
C ASP A 27 6.83 15.74 -22.74
N ILE A 28 7.78 14.82 -22.57
CA ILE A 28 7.51 13.46 -22.07
C ILE A 28 7.76 13.36 -20.55
N TRP A 29 6.74 12.95 -19.82
CA TRP A 29 6.84 12.65 -18.39
C TRP A 29 6.98 11.15 -18.16
N PHE A 30 7.86 10.77 -17.24
CA PHE A 30 8.00 9.39 -16.79
C PHE A 30 7.48 9.30 -15.37
N ILE A 31 6.42 8.51 -15.20
CA ILE A 31 5.84 8.20 -13.89
C ILE A 31 5.95 6.70 -13.73
N GLY A 32 6.74 6.28 -12.73
CA GLY A 32 6.89 4.89 -12.35
C GLY A 32 6.23 4.65 -10.99
N THR A 33 5.56 3.51 -10.84
CA THR A 33 5.16 2.99 -9.54
C THR A 33 6.18 1.94 -9.10
N MET A 34 6.48 1.90 -7.81
CA MET A 34 7.41 0.94 -7.23
C MET A 34 6.77 0.30 -6.02
N ASN A 35 6.73 -1.03 -6.02
CA ASN A 35 6.37 -1.77 -4.81
C ASN A 35 7.61 -1.88 -3.91
N THR A 36 7.66 -1.11 -2.84
CA THR A 36 8.80 -1.10 -1.92
C THR A 36 8.85 -2.31 -0.97
N ALA A 37 7.78 -3.12 -0.89
CA ALA A 37 7.77 -4.35 -0.12
C ALA A 37 8.61 -5.45 -0.80
N ASP A 38 8.78 -5.38 -2.12
CA ASP A 38 9.57 -6.33 -2.88
C ASP A 38 11.08 -6.02 -2.71
N ARG A 39 11.77 -6.86 -1.94
CA ARG A 39 13.22 -6.72 -1.72
C ARG A 39 14.06 -7.12 -2.94
N SER A 40 13.50 -7.85 -3.91
CA SER A 40 14.22 -8.34 -5.09
C SER A 40 14.63 -7.21 -6.05
N ILE A 41 13.92 -6.06 -6.00
CA ILE A 41 14.17 -4.91 -6.87
C ILE A 41 15.12 -3.85 -6.27
N ALA A 42 15.51 -4.00 -5.00
CA ALA A 42 16.29 -2.99 -4.26
C ALA A 42 17.68 -2.69 -4.91
N LEU A 43 18.26 -3.66 -5.62
CA LEU A 43 19.56 -3.53 -6.28
C LEU A 43 19.53 -2.79 -7.63
N VAL A 44 18.39 -2.82 -8.35
CA VAL A 44 18.20 -2.12 -9.64
C VAL A 44 18.13 -0.60 -9.44
N ASP A 45 17.84 -0.18 -8.20
CA ASP A 45 17.31 1.12 -7.86
C ASP A 45 18.38 2.22 -7.72
N ALA A 46 19.65 1.91 -7.42
CA ALA A 46 20.63 2.95 -7.08
C ALA A 46 20.90 3.98 -8.20
N ALA A 47 20.87 3.55 -9.48
CA ALA A 47 21.08 4.44 -10.62
C ALA A 47 19.80 5.19 -11.02
N LEU A 48 18.63 4.63 -10.74
CA LEU A 48 17.33 5.26 -10.99
C LEU A 48 16.98 6.26 -9.87
N ARG A 49 17.36 5.98 -8.62
CA ARG A 49 17.20 6.87 -7.45
C ARG A 49 17.76 8.27 -7.66
N ARG A 50 18.84 8.40 -8.43
CA ARG A 50 19.46 9.71 -8.72
C ARG A 50 18.76 10.49 -9.83
N ARG A 51 17.84 9.86 -10.57
CA ARG A 51 17.24 10.40 -11.80
C ARG A 51 15.72 10.57 -11.71
N PHE A 52 15.12 10.09 -10.63
CA PHE A 52 13.70 10.22 -10.35
C PHE A 52 13.49 10.92 -9.01
N HIS A 53 12.44 11.71 -8.91
CA HIS A 53 11.92 12.17 -7.63
C HIS A 53 11.03 11.08 -7.04
N PHE A 54 11.34 10.64 -5.82
CA PHE A 54 10.57 9.62 -5.12
C PHE A 54 9.53 10.28 -4.24
N VAL A 55 8.27 9.97 -4.53
CA VAL A 55 7.13 10.43 -3.74
C VAL A 55 6.61 9.22 -2.96
N PRO A 56 6.74 9.19 -1.62
CA PRO A 56 6.21 8.11 -0.81
C PRO A 56 4.69 7.97 -0.99
N PHE A 57 4.23 6.72 -1.15
CA PHE A 57 2.82 6.40 -1.39
C PHE A 57 2.35 5.32 -0.41
N PHE A 58 2.29 5.69 0.88
CA PHE A 58 1.91 4.81 1.99
C PHE A 58 0.61 5.29 2.64
N PRO A 59 -0.23 4.40 3.20
CA PRO A 59 -1.54 4.75 3.79
C PRO A 59 -1.52 5.94 4.76
N GLY A 60 -0.43 6.17 5.50
CA GLY A 60 -0.30 7.30 6.44
C GLY A 60 0.38 8.57 5.89
N HIS A 61 0.75 8.62 4.61
CA HIS A 61 1.63 9.68 4.09
C HIS A 61 0.99 10.52 2.98
N GLY A 62 1.16 11.84 3.08
CA GLY A 62 0.78 12.77 2.01
C GLY A 62 -0.69 12.61 1.57
N PRO A 63 -0.98 12.53 0.26
CA PRO A 63 -2.35 12.39 -0.25
C PRO A 63 -3.07 11.11 0.19
N MET A 64 -2.32 10.08 0.62
CA MET A 64 -2.87 8.79 1.02
C MET A 64 -3.38 8.78 2.46
N ALA A 65 -2.88 9.69 3.31
CA ALA A 65 -3.34 9.85 4.68
C ALA A 65 -4.86 10.05 4.71
N GLY A 66 -5.57 9.19 5.46
CA GLY A 66 -7.04 9.21 5.57
C GLY A 66 -7.79 8.90 4.28
N LEU A 67 -7.14 8.30 3.26
CA LEU A 67 -7.80 7.96 2.00
C LEU A 67 -8.96 6.97 2.22
N LEU A 68 -8.72 5.92 3.02
CA LEU A 68 -9.73 4.91 3.30
C LEU A 68 -10.93 5.55 4.00
N ASP A 69 -10.71 6.33 5.06
CA ASP A 69 -11.78 6.99 5.82
C ASP A 69 -12.64 7.91 4.94
N ARG A 70 -11.99 8.73 4.10
CA ARG A 70 -12.68 9.60 3.15
C ARG A 70 -13.50 8.81 2.14
N TRP A 71 -12.98 7.67 1.68
CA TRP A 71 -13.69 6.83 0.73
C TRP A 71 -14.90 6.16 1.39
N LEU A 72 -14.72 5.57 2.58
CA LEU A 72 -15.79 4.94 3.35
C LEU A 72 -16.93 5.94 3.63
N GLU A 73 -16.58 7.14 4.09
CA GLU A 73 -17.57 8.20 4.34
C GLU A 73 -18.31 8.62 3.07
N ARG A 74 -17.61 8.74 1.94
CA ARG A 74 -18.21 9.14 0.68
C ARG A 74 -19.16 8.08 0.11
N GLU A 75 -18.81 6.81 0.24
CA GLU A 75 -19.61 5.70 -0.28
C GLU A 75 -20.67 5.19 0.71
N GLY A 76 -20.69 5.72 1.94
CA GLY A 76 -21.63 5.29 2.99
C GLY A 76 -21.30 3.91 3.57
N GLU A 77 -20.02 3.53 3.54
CA GLU A 77 -19.53 2.27 4.09
C GLU A 77 -19.12 2.44 5.57
N PRO A 78 -19.05 1.34 6.36
CA PRO A 78 -18.86 1.44 7.79
C PRO A 78 -17.48 2.02 8.18
N LYS A 79 -17.50 3.13 8.95
CA LYS A 79 -16.29 3.84 9.39
C LYS A 79 -15.34 2.98 10.21
N TRP A 80 -15.88 2.04 11.00
CA TRP A 80 -15.08 1.13 11.83
C TRP A 80 -14.07 0.30 11.03
N VAL A 81 -14.30 0.09 9.72
CA VAL A 81 -13.33 -0.59 8.85
C VAL A 81 -12.03 0.20 8.74
N GLY A 82 -12.13 1.52 8.58
CA GLY A 82 -10.97 2.41 8.53
C GLY A 82 -10.18 2.39 9.84
N GLU A 83 -10.89 2.40 10.96
CA GLU A 83 -10.32 2.34 12.32
C GLU A 83 -9.59 1.01 12.57
N LEU A 84 -10.19 -0.12 12.20
CA LEU A 84 -9.57 -1.44 12.33
C LEU A 84 -8.29 -1.53 11.49
N VAL A 85 -8.34 -1.05 10.24
CA VAL A 85 -7.17 -1.08 9.35
C VAL A 85 -6.06 -0.15 9.85
N ALA A 86 -6.41 1.03 10.38
CA ALA A 86 -5.45 1.93 10.99
C ALA A 86 -4.76 1.28 12.20
N GLN A 87 -5.51 0.64 13.09
CA GLN A 87 -4.97 -0.07 14.24
C GLN A 87 -3.96 -1.15 13.82
N VAL A 88 -4.34 -1.99 12.86
CA VAL A 88 -3.46 -3.06 12.37
C VAL A 88 -2.20 -2.48 11.71
N ASN A 89 -2.33 -1.40 10.94
CA ASN A 89 -1.19 -0.74 10.32
C ASN A 89 -0.22 -0.15 11.33
N ASP A 90 -0.72 0.41 12.44
CA ASP A 90 0.11 0.91 13.53
C ASP A 90 0.86 -0.23 14.23
N GLU A 91 0.22 -1.39 14.39
CA GLU A 91 0.85 -2.60 14.95
C GLU A 91 1.93 -3.17 14.02
N LEU A 92 1.64 -3.27 12.72
CA LEU A 92 2.59 -3.74 11.71
C LEU A 92 3.81 -2.83 11.62
N GLU A 93 3.62 -1.51 11.64
CA GLU A 93 4.73 -0.55 11.60
C GLU A 93 5.66 -0.72 12.82
N ARG A 94 5.08 -0.95 14.00
CA ARG A 94 5.83 -1.23 15.24
C ARG A 94 6.61 -2.54 15.19
N GLU A 95 6.01 -3.61 14.65
CA GLU A 95 6.63 -4.94 14.61
C GLU A 95 7.68 -5.11 13.50
N LEU A 96 7.49 -4.44 12.36
CA LEU A 96 8.30 -4.60 11.14
C LEU A 96 9.29 -3.45 10.91
N GLY A 97 9.18 -2.33 11.65
CA GLY A 97 10.17 -1.26 11.64
C GLY A 97 10.11 -0.34 10.43
N GLY A 98 8.93 -0.09 9.87
CA GLY A 98 8.72 0.98 8.87
C GLY A 98 7.42 0.87 8.05
N PRO A 99 7.09 1.92 7.28
CA PRO A 99 5.77 2.08 6.63
C PRO A 99 5.58 1.23 5.35
N HIS A 100 6.62 0.52 4.90
CA HIS A 100 6.63 -0.18 3.61
C HIS A 100 5.86 -1.51 3.63
N LEU A 101 5.35 -1.92 4.79
CA LEU A 101 4.68 -3.21 5.02
C LEU A 101 3.28 -3.03 5.63
N GLN A 102 2.67 -1.87 5.39
CA GLN A 102 1.29 -1.56 5.77
C GLN A 102 0.28 -2.17 4.79
N LEU A 103 -0.89 -2.52 5.29
CA LEU A 103 -2.05 -2.92 4.51
C LEU A 103 -2.54 -1.77 3.64
N GLY A 104 -2.66 -2.02 2.34
CA GLY A 104 -3.15 -1.03 1.38
C GLY A 104 -4.66 -0.79 1.49
N PRO A 105 -5.14 0.45 1.35
CA PRO A 105 -6.57 0.78 1.46
C PRO A 105 -7.42 0.11 0.37
N SER A 106 -6.83 -0.24 -0.77
CA SER A 106 -7.52 -0.85 -1.91
C SER A 106 -8.21 -2.18 -1.59
N HIS A 107 -7.71 -2.94 -0.61
CA HIS A 107 -8.36 -4.18 -0.18
C HIS A 107 -9.76 -3.93 0.41
N PHE A 108 -9.93 -2.77 1.04
CA PHE A 108 -11.11 -2.38 1.81
C PHE A 108 -12.00 -1.36 1.09
N MET A 109 -11.56 -0.81 -0.05
CA MET A 109 -12.40 0.05 -0.90
C MET A 109 -13.39 -0.77 -1.73
N LYS A 110 -14.32 -1.44 -1.07
CA LYS A 110 -15.37 -2.30 -1.66
C LYS A 110 -16.73 -1.93 -1.07
N HIS A 111 -17.79 -2.20 -1.81
CA HIS A 111 -19.15 -1.93 -1.35
C HIS A 111 -19.72 -3.08 -0.52
N GLY A 112 -20.60 -2.75 0.43
CA GLY A 112 -21.30 -3.72 1.27
C GLY A 112 -20.37 -4.41 2.27
N LEU A 113 -19.50 -3.62 2.91
CA LEU A 113 -18.57 -4.14 3.90
C LEU A 113 -19.31 -4.60 5.16
N THR A 114 -19.19 -5.87 5.44
CA THR A 114 -19.64 -6.54 6.68
C THR A 114 -18.48 -7.28 7.33
N GLU A 115 -18.64 -7.73 8.57
CA GLU A 115 -17.68 -8.63 9.22
C GLU A 115 -17.33 -9.84 8.34
N ASP A 116 -18.32 -10.52 7.76
CA ASP A 116 -18.11 -11.67 6.87
C ASP A 116 -17.34 -11.31 5.58
N SER A 117 -17.56 -10.09 5.06
CA SER A 117 -16.79 -9.61 3.92
C SER A 117 -15.34 -9.33 4.29
N LEU A 118 -15.10 -8.74 5.47
CA LEU A 118 -13.75 -8.46 5.96
C LEU A 118 -13.02 -9.74 6.31
N ARG A 119 -13.68 -10.72 6.92
CA ARG A 119 -13.12 -12.05 7.21
C ARG A 119 -12.58 -12.70 5.94
N ARG A 120 -13.33 -12.62 4.83
CA ARG A 120 -12.89 -13.12 3.52
C ARG A 120 -11.73 -12.33 2.94
N ILE A 121 -11.77 -11.00 3.03
CA ILE A 121 -10.63 -10.15 2.64
C ILE A 121 -9.39 -10.57 3.43
N TRP A 122 -9.55 -10.81 4.73
CA TRP A 122 -8.46 -11.22 5.60
C TRP A 122 -7.88 -12.57 5.18
N GLU A 123 -8.72 -13.59 5.08
CA GLU A 123 -8.32 -14.96 4.75
C GLU A 123 -7.56 -15.06 3.42
N TYR A 124 -8.02 -14.34 2.38
CA TYR A 124 -7.48 -14.51 1.02
C TYR A 124 -6.46 -13.46 0.60
N ASP A 125 -6.51 -12.25 1.15
CA ASP A 125 -5.60 -11.17 0.75
C ASP A 125 -4.59 -10.85 1.86
N ILE A 126 -5.07 -10.68 3.10
CA ILE A 126 -4.24 -10.13 4.19
C ILE A 126 -3.39 -11.20 4.86
N GLU A 127 -3.97 -12.35 5.21
CA GLU A 127 -3.25 -13.42 5.89
C GLU A 127 -2.07 -13.97 5.08
N PRO A 128 -2.19 -14.24 3.78
CA PRO A 128 -1.04 -14.62 2.96
C PRO A 128 0.07 -13.55 2.96
N PHE A 129 -0.32 -12.27 2.89
CA PHE A 129 0.64 -11.16 2.99
C PHE A 129 1.37 -11.14 4.34
N ILE A 130 0.66 -11.33 5.45
CA ILE A 130 1.23 -11.41 6.79
C ILE A 130 2.18 -12.61 6.93
N GLU A 131 1.79 -13.77 6.39
CA GLU A 131 2.63 -14.98 6.37
C GLU A 131 3.95 -14.74 5.63
N ASP A 132 3.91 -14.04 4.51
CA ASP A 132 5.11 -13.66 3.76
C ASP A 132 6.01 -12.69 4.55
N GLN A 133 5.43 -11.73 5.29
CA GLN A 133 6.21 -10.76 6.07
C GLN A 133 6.85 -11.36 7.33
N PHE A 134 6.14 -12.25 8.02
CA PHE A 134 6.61 -12.90 9.25
C PHE A 134 7.04 -14.34 9.01
N PHE A 135 7.59 -14.64 7.83
CA PHE A 135 7.99 -16.00 7.45
C PHE A 135 8.85 -16.67 8.53
N GLY A 136 8.38 -17.81 9.04
CA GLY A 136 9.04 -18.58 10.08
C GLY A 136 8.71 -18.16 11.53
N ASP A 137 7.89 -17.14 11.74
CA ASP A 137 7.43 -16.69 13.06
C ASP A 137 5.92 -16.89 13.23
N ALA A 138 5.54 -18.13 13.56
CA ALA A 138 4.13 -18.52 13.73
C ALA A 138 3.42 -17.74 14.84
N ASP A 139 4.14 -17.34 15.89
CA ASP A 139 3.57 -16.60 17.02
C ASP A 139 3.18 -15.18 16.63
N ARG A 140 3.97 -14.51 15.78
CA ARG A 140 3.59 -13.21 15.22
C ARG A 140 2.45 -13.33 14.23
N ILE A 141 2.51 -14.31 13.32
CA ILE A 141 1.44 -14.54 12.33
C ILE A 141 0.10 -14.77 13.03
N ALA A 142 0.07 -15.56 14.12
CA ALA A 142 -1.14 -15.88 14.86
C ALA A 142 -1.86 -14.63 15.41
N ARG A 143 -1.13 -13.58 15.80
CA ARG A 143 -1.70 -12.33 16.34
C ARG A 143 -2.49 -11.54 15.30
N PHE A 144 -2.10 -11.65 14.03
CA PHE A 144 -2.72 -10.93 12.92
C PHE A 144 -3.81 -11.74 12.19
N ARG A 145 -4.17 -12.92 12.69
CA ARG A 145 -5.34 -13.67 12.20
C ARG A 145 -6.62 -12.90 12.49
N PHE A 146 -7.59 -13.04 11.59
CA PHE A 146 -8.80 -12.21 11.65
C PHE A 146 -9.49 -12.23 13.02
N ASP A 147 -9.67 -13.41 13.63
CA ASP A 147 -10.34 -13.51 14.93
C ASP A 147 -9.59 -12.76 16.05
N GLN A 148 -8.26 -12.76 16.04
CA GLN A 148 -7.46 -12.06 17.03
C GLN A 148 -7.54 -10.55 16.85
N VAL A 149 -7.41 -10.09 15.60
CA VAL A 149 -7.55 -8.67 15.23
C VAL A 149 -8.95 -8.17 15.58
N TRP A 150 -9.98 -8.94 15.24
CA TRP A 150 -11.37 -8.59 15.48
C TRP A 150 -11.70 -8.49 16.97
N ASN A 151 -11.27 -9.46 17.76
CA ASN A 151 -11.44 -9.41 19.22
C ASN A 151 -10.71 -8.21 19.81
N HIS A 152 -9.46 -7.98 19.39
CA HIS A 152 -8.67 -6.87 19.89
C HIS A 152 -9.30 -5.51 19.56
N PHE A 153 -9.83 -5.35 18.34
CA PHE A 153 -10.55 -4.15 17.93
C PHE A 153 -11.83 -3.93 18.75
N ASN A 154 -12.63 -4.98 18.95
CA ASN A 154 -13.86 -4.89 19.75
C ASN A 154 -13.59 -4.54 21.22
N ASP A 155 -12.47 -5.00 21.79
CA ASP A 155 -12.07 -4.64 23.15
C ASP A 155 -11.70 -3.15 23.30
N LEU A 156 -11.19 -2.54 22.21
CA LEU A 156 -10.73 -1.15 22.20
C LEU A 156 -11.81 -0.15 21.74
N ALA A 157 -12.69 -0.57 20.83
CA ALA A 157 -13.67 0.30 20.17
C ALA A 157 -15.06 -0.37 20.01
N PRO A 158 -15.72 -0.77 21.11
CA PRO A 158 -17.00 -1.47 21.03
C PRO A 158 -18.14 -0.61 20.46
N GLU A 159 -18.09 0.71 20.63
CA GLU A 159 -19.13 1.64 20.18
C GLU A 159 -19.12 1.86 18.66
N SER A 160 -17.94 1.87 18.03
CA SER A 160 -17.76 2.10 16.58
C SER A 160 -18.44 1.01 15.73
N VAL A 161 -18.38 -0.24 16.16
CA VAL A 161 -19.00 -1.38 15.45
C VAL A 161 -20.51 -1.34 15.55
N VAL A 162 -21.04 -0.96 16.72
CA VAL A 162 -22.48 -0.87 16.97
C VAL A 162 -23.10 0.27 16.17
N GLU A 163 -22.47 1.43 16.11
CA GLU A 163 -22.93 2.57 15.31
C GLU A 163 -22.91 2.27 13.80
N GLY A 164 -21.86 1.58 13.31
CA GLY A 164 -21.75 1.21 11.90
C GLY A 164 -22.78 0.19 11.43
N ASN A 165 -23.18 -0.77 12.28
CA ASN A 165 -24.22 -1.75 11.95
C ASN A 165 -25.64 -1.17 12.00
N THR A 166 -25.85 -0.03 12.66
CA THR A 166 -27.17 0.60 12.81
C THR A 166 -27.53 1.50 11.62
N GLN A 167 -26.54 1.90 10.81
CA GLN A 167 -26.75 2.75 9.63
C GLN A 167 -27.12 1.96 8.35
N THR A 168 -27.11 0.62 8.40
CA THR A 168 -27.38 -0.26 7.25
C THR A 168 -28.83 -0.78 7.19
N VAL A 169 -29.80 -0.13 7.86
CA VAL A 169 -31.23 -0.50 7.83
C VAL A 169 -32.08 0.54 7.12
#